data_AF-A0A9N9JUU7-F1
#
_entry.id   AF-A0A9N9JUU7-F1
#
_cell.length_a   1.000
_cell.length_b   1.000
_cell.length_c   1.000
_cell.angle_alpha   90.00
_cell.angle_beta   90.00
_cell.angle_gamma   90.00
#
_symmetry.space_group_name_H-M   'P 1'
#
loop_
_entity.id
_entity.type
_entity.pdbx_description
1 polymer ?
#
loop_
_entity_poly.entity_id
_entity_poly.type
_entity_poly.pdbx_seq_one_letter_code
_entity_poly.pdbx_strand_id
1 'polypeptide(L)'
;WTRGYSSNNDVSYTNKSSKLSELSDKIVNKFIQPQMDLLQRTMMSLVERRDKEFLSLVEEYKKELLSLTESNKKELLSLIESNKKEILSLMESNKKKLLSLTKSKNNKFYEIKKLAEDRAISLLYMRDMCNIKGALELIRTQIRALIHLFQDEDFIKILKKACEDNDLWYDDIQNCIRGLYYSASKQFYRREYQVVIDSQSWSSNE
;
A
#
# COMPACT_ATOMS: atom_id res chain seq x y z
N TRP A 1 2.98 84.42 111.05
CA TRP A 1 1.53 84.16 111.18
C TRP A 1 0.92 84.24 109.79
N THR A 2 0.70 83.08 109.14
CA THR A 2 -0.16 82.98 107.95
C THR A 2 -0.75 81.56 107.99
N ARG A 3 -2.02 81.49 108.38
CA ARG A 3 -2.79 80.26 108.58
C ARG A 3 -3.04 79.58 107.23
N GLY A 4 -2.64 78.32 107.11
CA GLY A 4 -3.08 77.44 106.03
C GLY A 4 -4.53 77.04 106.23
N TYR A 5 -5.39 77.42 105.29
CA TYR A 5 -6.73 76.86 105.16
C TYR A 5 -6.62 75.56 104.34
N SER A 6 -6.67 74.43 105.03
CA SER A 6 -6.87 73.13 104.39
C SER A 6 -8.36 73.00 104.03
N SER A 7 -8.64 73.06 102.73
CA SER A 7 -9.97 72.90 102.15
C SER A 7 -10.42 71.43 102.26
N ASN A 8 -11.16 71.09 103.31
CA ASN A 8 -11.94 69.85 103.39
C ASN A 8 -13.21 70.00 102.53
N ASN A 9 -13.10 69.79 101.21
CA ASN A 9 -14.27 69.75 100.31
C ASN A 9 -14.19 68.66 99.22
N ASP A 10 -13.36 67.63 99.40
CA ASP A 10 -13.14 66.60 98.36
C ASP A 10 -14.08 65.38 98.43
N VAL A 11 -15.03 65.31 99.38
CA VAL A 11 -15.82 64.08 99.61
C VAL A 11 -17.17 64.05 98.87
N SER A 12 -17.60 65.14 98.21
CA SER A 12 -18.93 65.20 97.56
C SER A 12 -18.94 64.85 96.06
N TYR A 13 -17.80 64.87 95.37
CA TYR A 13 -17.75 64.60 93.92
C TYR A 13 -17.56 63.11 93.59
N THR A 14 -16.95 62.35 94.51
CA THR A 14 -16.64 60.93 94.34
C THR A 14 -17.89 60.04 94.34
N ASN A 15 -18.92 60.40 95.11
CA ASN A 15 -20.15 59.60 95.28
C ASN A 15 -21.20 59.79 94.16
N LYS A 16 -21.11 60.88 93.38
CA LYS A 16 -21.90 61.06 92.14
C LYS A 16 -21.23 60.35 90.95
N SER A 17 -19.91 60.36 90.90
CA SER A 17 -19.11 59.68 89.87
C SER A 17 -19.33 58.16 89.89
N SER A 18 -19.36 57.54 91.08
CA SER A 18 -19.61 56.10 91.24
C SER A 18 -21.00 55.66 90.76
N LYS A 19 -22.05 56.44 91.07
CA LYS A 19 -23.43 56.14 90.59
C LYS A 19 -23.56 56.30 89.08
N LEU A 20 -22.82 57.23 88.47
CA LEU A 20 -22.77 57.43 87.03
C LEU A 20 -22.07 56.27 86.32
N SER A 21 -20.97 55.75 86.88
CA SER A 21 -20.31 54.57 86.31
C SER A 21 -21.21 53.33 86.42
N GLU A 22 -21.88 53.13 87.55
CA GLU A 22 -22.77 51.99 87.75
C GLU A 22 -24.00 52.01 86.83
N LEU A 23 -24.52 53.21 86.53
CA LEU A 23 -25.62 53.40 85.58
C LEU A 23 -25.13 53.22 84.13
N SER A 24 -23.93 53.68 83.80
CA SER A 24 -23.27 53.42 82.53
C SER A 24 -23.06 51.93 82.29
N ASP A 25 -22.53 51.21 83.28
CA ASP A 25 -22.33 49.76 83.20
C ASP A 25 -23.65 49.00 83.04
N LYS A 26 -24.71 49.45 83.73
CA LYS A 26 -26.06 48.89 83.53
C LYS A 26 -26.59 49.15 82.13
N ILE A 27 -26.36 50.33 81.56
CA ILE A 27 -26.78 50.64 80.18
C ILE A 27 -26.01 49.79 79.18
N VAL A 28 -24.69 49.73 79.31
CA VAL A 28 -23.81 48.94 78.44
C VAL A 28 -24.18 47.45 78.51
N ASN A 29 -24.23 46.87 79.71
CA ASN A 29 -24.45 45.43 79.86
C ASN A 29 -25.89 44.99 79.58
N LYS A 30 -26.89 45.82 79.89
CA LYS A 30 -28.30 45.44 79.73
C LYS A 30 -28.86 45.75 78.34
N PHE A 31 -28.34 46.75 77.64
CA PHE A 31 -28.91 47.20 76.36
C PHE A 31 -27.92 47.13 75.19
N ILE A 32 -26.66 47.53 75.37
CA ILE A 32 -25.68 47.59 74.26
C ILE A 32 -25.06 46.22 73.98
N GLN A 33 -24.59 45.53 75.02
CA GLN A 33 -23.91 44.24 74.89
C GLN A 33 -24.79 43.16 74.23
N PRO A 34 -26.07 42.99 74.59
CA PRO A 34 -26.93 42.00 73.94
C PRO A 34 -27.16 42.28 72.45
N GLN A 35 -27.23 43.57 72.06
CA GLN A 35 -27.35 43.94 70.65
C GLN A 35 -26.07 43.65 69.87
N MET A 36 -24.90 43.95 70.47
CA MET A 36 -23.61 43.60 69.89
C MET A 36 -23.45 42.09 69.73
N ASP A 37 -23.81 41.30 70.74
CA ASP A 37 -23.74 39.84 70.69
C ASP A 37 -24.69 39.26 69.62
N LEU A 38 -25.86 39.86 69.43
CA LEU A 38 -26.81 39.47 68.39
C LEU A 38 -26.27 39.83 66.99
N LEU A 39 -25.70 41.03 66.84
CA LEU A 39 -25.07 41.47 65.59
C LEU A 39 -23.90 40.54 65.23
N GLN A 40 -23.04 40.22 66.19
CA GLN A 40 -21.91 39.33 65.97
C GLN A 40 -22.36 37.93 65.58
N ARG A 41 -23.37 37.36 66.25
CA ARG A 41 -23.96 36.05 65.90
C ARG A 41 -24.57 36.04 64.51
N THR A 42 -25.32 37.08 64.15
CA THR A 42 -25.94 37.19 62.83
C THR A 42 -24.89 37.31 61.73
N MET A 43 -23.86 38.14 61.92
CA MET A 43 -22.72 38.23 60.99
C MET A 43 -22.00 36.89 60.84
N MET A 44 -21.70 36.18 61.94
CA MET A 44 -21.09 34.84 61.91
C MET A 44 -21.90 33.88 61.05
N SER A 45 -23.22 33.83 61.29
CA SER A 45 -24.13 32.92 60.58
C SER A 45 -24.26 33.26 59.09
N LEU A 46 -24.16 34.54 58.72
CA LEU A 46 -24.15 34.99 57.33
C LEU A 46 -22.87 34.54 56.63
N VAL A 47 -21.70 34.74 57.28
CA VAL A 47 -20.40 34.32 56.76
C VAL A 47 -20.37 32.80 56.57
N GLU A 48 -20.74 32.03 57.58
CA GLU A 48 -20.78 30.55 57.48
C GLU A 48 -21.68 30.05 56.35
N ARG A 49 -22.83 30.71 56.13
CA ARG A 49 -23.74 30.35 55.03
C ARG A 49 -23.10 30.65 53.68
N ARG A 50 -22.47 31.81 53.54
CA ARG A 50 -21.80 32.22 52.29
C ARG A 50 -20.61 31.31 51.97
N ASP A 51 -19.84 30.91 52.98
CA ASP A 51 -18.74 29.96 52.80
C ASP A 51 -19.25 28.59 52.35
N LYS A 52 -20.36 28.11 52.92
CA LYS A 52 -21.01 26.85 52.48
C LYS A 52 -21.52 26.95 51.04
N GLU A 53 -22.19 28.05 50.68
CA GLU A 53 -22.64 28.29 49.31
C GLU A 53 -21.45 28.31 48.33
N PHE A 54 -20.38 29.01 48.68
CA PHE A 54 -19.17 29.09 47.86
C PHE A 54 -18.51 27.72 47.68
N LEU A 55 -18.36 26.94 48.76
CA LEU A 55 -17.80 25.58 48.70
C LEU A 55 -18.66 24.65 47.83
N SER A 56 -19.99 24.72 47.95
CA SER A 56 -20.90 23.94 47.10
C SER A 56 -20.71 24.28 45.62
N LEU A 57 -20.62 25.57 45.30
CA LEU A 57 -20.39 26.04 43.93
C LEU A 57 -19.05 25.52 43.37
N VAL A 58 -17.98 25.59 44.17
CA VAL A 58 -16.65 25.08 43.80
C VAL A 58 -16.68 23.57 43.53
N GLU A 59 -17.40 22.80 44.33
CA GLU A 59 -17.57 21.36 44.11
C GLU A 59 -18.34 21.04 42.84
N GLU A 60 -19.40 21.80 42.53
CA GLU A 60 -20.17 21.65 41.29
C GLU A 60 -19.32 21.94 40.06
N TYR A 61 -18.60 23.07 40.04
CA TYR A 61 -17.68 23.39 38.95
C TYR A 61 -16.59 22.33 38.77
N LYS A 62 -16.06 21.79 39.87
CA LYS A 62 -15.06 20.71 39.80
C LYS A 62 -15.63 19.45 39.16
N LYS A 63 -16.88 19.08 39.49
CA LYS A 63 -17.57 17.92 38.90
C LYS A 63 -17.80 18.13 37.41
N GLU A 64 -18.22 19.32 37.00
CA GLU A 64 -18.44 19.67 35.59
C GLU A 64 -17.14 19.64 34.77
N LEU A 65 -16.05 20.19 35.31
CA LEU A 65 -14.75 20.11 34.65
C LEU A 65 -14.25 18.67 34.49
N LEU A 66 -14.46 17.83 35.50
CA LEU A 66 -14.10 16.40 35.42
C LEU A 66 -14.94 15.67 34.36
N SER A 67 -16.25 15.90 34.32
CA SER A 67 -17.13 15.25 33.34
C SER A 67 -16.79 15.66 31.90
N LEU A 68 -16.51 16.96 31.68
CA LEU A 68 -16.08 17.48 30.39
C LEU A 68 -14.74 16.88 29.96
N THR A 69 -13.78 16.80 30.88
CA THR A 69 -12.47 16.20 30.61
C THR A 69 -12.60 14.72 30.23
N GLU A 70 -13.46 13.98 30.93
CA GLU A 70 -13.69 12.57 30.63
C GLU A 70 -14.42 12.36 29.30
N SER A 71 -15.39 13.22 28.98
CA SER A 71 -16.07 13.23 27.67
C SER A 71 -15.09 13.46 26.53
N ASN A 72 -14.29 14.52 26.61
CA ASN A 72 -13.30 14.85 25.59
C ASN A 72 -12.27 13.72 25.39
N LYS A 73 -11.85 13.07 26.49
CA LYS A 73 -10.96 11.91 26.42
C LYS A 73 -11.59 10.75 25.65
N LYS A 74 -12.88 10.46 25.87
CA LYS A 74 -13.61 9.40 25.17
C LYS A 74 -13.74 9.70 23.67
N GLU A 75 -14.07 10.94 23.32
CA GLU A 75 -14.15 11.37 21.92
C GLU A 75 -12.80 11.25 21.21
N LEU A 76 -11.72 11.73 21.83
CA LEU A 76 -10.37 11.61 21.28
C LEU A 76 -9.96 10.15 21.06
N LEU A 77 -10.25 9.26 22.02
CA LEU A 77 -9.96 7.84 21.88
C LEU A 77 -10.76 7.20 20.74
N SER A 78 -12.05 7.55 20.60
CA SER A 78 -12.88 7.08 19.50
C SER A 78 -12.34 7.51 18.14
N LEU A 79 -11.92 8.78 18.02
CA LEU A 79 -11.31 9.32 16.80
C LEU A 79 -10.01 8.59 16.45
N ILE A 80 -9.13 8.38 17.43
CA ILE A 80 -7.88 7.63 17.25
C ILE A 80 -8.16 6.22 16.74
N GLU A 81 -9.14 5.52 17.33
CA GLU A 81 -9.48 4.17 16.93
C GLU A 81 -10.07 4.10 15.50
N SER A 82 -10.95 5.06 15.16
CA SER A 82 -11.50 5.19 13.80
C SER A 82 -10.39 5.40 12.77
N ASN A 83 -9.50 6.38 13.01
CA ASN A 83 -8.38 6.67 12.11
C ASN A 83 -7.44 5.47 11.96
N LYS A 84 -7.18 4.74 13.04
CA LYS A 84 -6.38 3.50 12.99
C LYS A 84 -7.02 2.45 12.08
N LYS A 85 -8.34 2.25 12.16
CA LYS A 85 -9.07 1.30 11.30
C LYS A 85 -9.00 1.72 9.83
N GLU A 86 -9.16 3.01 9.55
CA GLU A 86 -9.07 3.54 8.18
C GLU A 86 -7.67 3.34 7.58
N ILE A 87 -6.62 3.69 8.33
CA ILE A 87 -5.23 3.51 7.91
C ILE A 87 -4.93 2.03 7.60
N LEU A 88 -5.37 1.10 8.45
CA LEU A 88 -5.18 -0.34 8.24
C LEU A 88 -5.91 -0.82 6.97
N SER A 89 -7.13 -0.36 6.75
CA SER A 89 -7.91 -0.69 5.55
C SER A 89 -7.22 -0.21 4.26
N LEU A 90 -6.72 1.03 4.27
CA LEU A 90 -5.96 1.58 3.14
C LEU A 90 -4.68 0.79 2.87
N MET A 91 -3.95 0.41 3.92
CA MET A 91 -2.73 -0.38 3.81
C MET A 91 -3.00 -1.75 3.18
N GLU A 92 -4.08 -2.43 3.58
CA GLU A 92 -4.44 -3.74 3.04
C GLU A 92 -4.91 -3.65 1.58
N SER A 93 -5.70 -2.63 1.25
CA SER A 93 -6.13 -2.35 -0.13
C SER A 93 -4.93 -2.10 -1.05
N ASN A 94 -3.98 -1.28 -0.61
CA ASN A 94 -2.76 -1.00 -1.37
C ASN A 94 -1.87 -2.23 -1.53
N LYS A 95 -1.75 -3.08 -0.49
CA LYS A 95 -1.04 -4.35 -0.58
C LYS A 95 -1.65 -5.27 -1.64
N LYS A 96 -2.99 -5.39 -1.68
CA LYS A 96 -3.70 -6.19 -2.70
C LYS A 96 -3.46 -5.66 -4.11
N LYS A 97 -3.51 -4.34 -4.31
CA LYS A 97 -3.21 -3.70 -5.60
C LYS A 97 -1.77 -3.93 -6.06
N LEU A 98 -0.79 -3.84 -5.16
CA LEU A 98 0.62 -4.08 -5.49
C LEU A 98 0.86 -5.55 -5.88
N LEU A 99 0.24 -6.50 -5.18
CA LEU A 99 0.33 -7.92 -5.51
C LEU A 99 -0.27 -8.23 -6.89
N SER A 100 -1.44 -7.67 -7.22
CA SER A 100 -2.07 -7.89 -8.52
C SER A 100 -1.25 -7.28 -9.67
N LEU A 101 -0.70 -6.07 -9.47
CA LEU A 101 0.19 -5.43 -10.44
C LEU A 101 1.45 -6.28 -10.68
N THR A 102 2.07 -6.77 -9.61
CA THR A 102 3.26 -7.62 -9.68
C THR A 102 2.98 -8.92 -10.44
N LYS A 103 1.87 -9.58 -10.14
CA LYS A 103 1.44 -10.79 -10.84
C LYS A 103 1.19 -10.52 -12.32
N SER A 104 0.50 -9.44 -12.66
CA SER A 104 0.25 -9.04 -14.06
C SER A 104 1.55 -8.78 -14.81
N LYS A 105 2.49 -8.05 -14.20
CA LYS A 105 3.81 -7.77 -14.79
C LYS A 105 4.60 -9.06 -15.04
N ASN A 106 4.63 -9.97 -14.08
CA ASN A 106 5.33 -11.25 -14.20
C ASN A 106 4.72 -12.13 -15.30
N ASN A 107 3.39 -12.17 -15.41
CA ASN A 107 2.73 -12.90 -16.49
C ASN A 107 3.09 -12.34 -17.86
N LYS A 108 3.01 -11.02 -18.04
CA LYS A 108 3.42 -10.36 -19.30
C LYS A 108 4.89 -10.62 -19.63
N PHE A 109 5.77 -10.59 -18.63
CA PHE A 109 7.18 -10.89 -18.81
C PHE A 109 7.39 -12.33 -19.30
N TYR A 110 6.68 -13.30 -18.70
CA TYR A 110 6.72 -14.69 -19.12
C TYR A 110 6.23 -14.89 -20.56
N GLU A 111 5.11 -14.25 -20.93
CA GLU A 111 4.56 -14.30 -22.29
C GLU A 111 5.56 -13.74 -23.32
N ILE A 112 6.17 -12.58 -23.04
CA ILE A 112 7.18 -11.97 -23.91
C ILE A 112 8.40 -12.87 -24.04
N LYS A 113 8.87 -13.45 -22.93
CA LYS A 113 10.01 -14.37 -22.94
C LYS A 113 9.73 -15.59 -23.84
N LYS A 114 8.56 -16.22 -23.67
CA LYS A 114 8.16 -17.37 -24.49
C LYS A 114 8.08 -17.01 -25.97
N LEU A 115 7.47 -15.86 -26.31
CA LEU A 115 7.40 -15.38 -27.69
C LEU A 115 8.79 -15.15 -28.29
N ALA A 116 9.73 -14.61 -27.51
CA ALA A 116 11.10 -14.39 -27.95
C ALA A 116 11.83 -15.71 -28.21
N GLU A 117 11.64 -16.72 -27.35
CA GLU A 117 12.17 -18.07 -27.53
C GLU A 117 11.60 -18.73 -28.80
N ASP A 118 10.29 -18.68 -29.01
CA ASP A 118 9.62 -19.22 -30.21
C ASP A 118 10.13 -18.55 -31.50
N ARG A 119 10.32 -17.22 -31.46
CA ARG A 119 10.90 -16.46 -32.58
C ARG A 119 12.36 -16.84 -32.83
N ALA A 120 13.17 -17.00 -31.80
CA ALA A 120 14.56 -17.39 -31.94
C ALA A 120 14.68 -18.78 -32.60
N ILE A 121 13.86 -19.74 -32.18
CA ILE A 121 13.80 -21.08 -32.80
C ILE A 121 13.41 -20.98 -34.27
N SER A 122 12.38 -20.19 -34.58
CA SER A 122 11.92 -20.00 -35.96
C SER A 122 13.00 -19.38 -36.85
N LEU A 123 13.75 -18.40 -36.33
CA LEU A 123 14.85 -17.77 -37.06
C LEU A 123 16.01 -18.74 -37.28
N LEU A 124 16.35 -19.57 -36.30
CA LEU A 124 17.36 -20.62 -36.47
C LEU A 124 16.96 -21.62 -37.56
N TYR A 125 15.70 -22.05 -37.56
CA TYR A 125 15.17 -22.94 -38.59
C TYR A 125 15.22 -22.30 -39.99
N MET A 126 14.82 -21.03 -40.11
CA MET A 126 14.89 -20.30 -41.37
C MET A 126 16.33 -20.12 -41.85
N ARG A 127 17.25 -19.79 -40.93
CA ARG A 127 18.69 -19.71 -41.24
C ARG A 127 19.22 -21.03 -41.79
N ASP A 128 18.82 -22.15 -41.19
CA ASP A 128 19.24 -23.47 -41.64
C ASP A 128 18.66 -23.82 -43.01
N MET A 129 17.42 -23.44 -43.31
CA MET A 129 16.81 -23.64 -44.62
C MET A 129 17.37 -22.72 -45.71
N CYS A 130 17.72 -21.48 -45.36
CA CYS A 130 18.26 -20.50 -46.29
C CYS A 130 19.77 -20.66 -46.53
N ASN A 131 20.48 -21.41 -45.68
CA ASN A 131 21.87 -21.73 -45.95
C ASN A 131 21.97 -22.79 -47.07
N ILE A 132 23.00 -22.67 -47.91
CA ILE A 132 23.23 -23.55 -49.07
C ILE A 132 23.19 -25.03 -48.64
N LYS A 133 23.67 -25.35 -47.43
CA LYS A 133 23.67 -26.71 -46.90
C LYS A 133 22.24 -27.26 -46.67
N GLY A 134 21.32 -26.47 -46.12
CA GLY A 134 19.93 -26.86 -45.91
C GLY A 134 19.16 -27.01 -47.23
N ALA A 135 19.38 -26.09 -48.17
CA ALA A 135 18.84 -26.23 -49.52
C ALA A 135 19.36 -27.51 -50.21
N LEU A 136 20.66 -27.81 -50.08
CA LEU A 136 21.25 -29.05 -50.62
C LEU A 136 20.69 -30.32 -49.94
N GLU A 137 20.47 -30.32 -48.62
CA GLU A 137 19.87 -31.45 -47.91
C GLU A 137 18.39 -31.67 -48.30
N LEU A 138 17.62 -30.59 -48.48
CA LEU A 138 16.25 -30.69 -48.99
C LEU A 138 16.20 -31.33 -50.38
N ILE A 139 17.08 -30.88 -51.29
CA ILE A 139 17.16 -31.46 -52.64
C ILE A 139 17.61 -32.93 -52.57
N ARG A 140 18.57 -33.28 -51.71
CA ARG A 140 18.97 -34.69 -51.51
C ARG A 140 17.83 -35.55 -51.00
N THR A 141 17.03 -35.08 -50.05
CA THR A 141 15.87 -35.83 -49.52
C THR A 141 14.80 -35.99 -50.60
N GLN A 142 14.51 -34.96 -51.40
CA GLN A 142 13.58 -35.08 -52.53
C GLN A 142 14.06 -36.08 -53.58
N ILE A 143 15.35 -36.06 -53.92
CA ILE A 143 15.97 -37.02 -54.83
C ILE A 143 15.87 -38.45 -54.29
N ARG A 144 16.07 -38.68 -52.98
CA ARG A 144 15.91 -40.00 -52.35
C ARG A 144 14.46 -40.47 -52.34
N ALA A 145 13.51 -39.57 -52.06
CA ALA A 145 12.09 -39.90 -52.10
C ALA A 145 11.65 -40.33 -53.50
N LEU A 146 12.16 -39.67 -54.55
CA LEU A 146 11.94 -40.09 -55.93
C LEU A 146 12.51 -41.50 -56.19
N ILE A 147 13.72 -41.81 -55.71
CA ILE A 147 14.27 -43.17 -55.85
C ILE A 147 13.35 -44.21 -55.18
N HIS A 148 12.89 -43.95 -53.96
CA HIS A 148 12.03 -44.88 -53.24
C HIS A 148 10.67 -45.06 -53.91
N LEU A 149 10.07 -43.98 -54.42
CA LEU A 149 8.82 -44.05 -55.18
C LEU A 149 8.99 -44.89 -56.45
N PHE A 150 10.14 -44.79 -57.11
CA PHE A 150 10.48 -45.61 -58.28
C PHE A 150 10.88 -47.06 -57.96
N GLN A 151 10.97 -47.41 -56.68
CA GLN A 151 11.16 -48.78 -56.20
C GLN A 151 9.85 -49.38 -55.66
N ASP A 152 8.80 -48.57 -55.52
CA ASP A 152 7.49 -49.00 -55.05
C ASP A 152 6.72 -49.71 -56.18
N GLU A 153 6.42 -50.99 -55.97
CA GLU A 153 5.76 -51.83 -56.97
C GLU A 153 4.36 -51.34 -57.34
N ASP A 154 3.62 -50.76 -56.40
CA ASP A 154 2.26 -50.31 -56.64
C ASP A 154 2.26 -48.99 -57.41
N PHE A 155 3.20 -48.10 -57.10
CA PHE A 155 3.45 -46.93 -57.94
C PHE A 155 3.84 -47.32 -59.38
N ILE A 156 4.74 -48.31 -59.55
CA ILE A 156 5.14 -48.80 -60.87
C ILE A 156 3.95 -49.37 -61.64
N LYS A 157 3.07 -50.16 -60.99
CA LYS A 157 1.85 -50.70 -61.62
C LYS A 157 0.92 -49.59 -62.08
N ILE A 158 0.69 -48.58 -61.24
CA ILE A 158 -0.14 -47.41 -61.58
C ILE A 158 0.47 -46.64 -62.74
N LEU A 159 1.79 -46.40 -62.71
CA LEU A 159 2.50 -45.68 -63.75
C LEU A 159 2.45 -46.42 -65.09
N LYS A 160 2.64 -47.75 -65.11
CA LYS A 160 2.51 -48.59 -66.31
C LYS A 160 1.10 -48.51 -66.89
N LYS A 161 0.08 -48.66 -66.05
CA LYS A 161 -1.32 -48.53 -66.47
C LYS A 161 -1.60 -47.15 -67.06
N ALA A 162 -1.11 -46.08 -66.42
CA ALA A 162 -1.26 -44.73 -66.95
C ALA A 162 -0.54 -44.55 -68.30
N CYS A 163 0.60 -45.21 -68.51
CA CYS A 163 1.28 -45.20 -69.81
C CYS A 163 0.43 -45.92 -70.88
N GLU A 164 -0.12 -47.09 -70.56
CA GLU A 164 -1.02 -47.84 -71.45
C GLU A 164 -2.27 -47.03 -71.82
N ASP A 165 -2.92 -46.41 -70.83
CA ASP A 165 -4.13 -45.59 -71.03
C ASP A 165 -3.89 -44.34 -71.91
N ASN A 166 -2.63 -43.93 -72.10
CA ASN A 166 -2.24 -42.74 -72.86
C ASN A 166 -1.34 -43.05 -74.09
N ASP A 167 -1.23 -44.32 -74.50
CA ASP A 167 -0.39 -44.77 -75.61
C ASP A 167 1.09 -44.35 -75.48
N LEU A 168 1.61 -44.28 -74.25
CA LEU A 168 3.00 -43.94 -73.95
C LEU A 168 3.83 -45.19 -73.69
N TRP A 169 5.10 -45.16 -74.12
CA TRP A 169 6.03 -46.24 -73.86
C TRP A 169 6.62 -46.08 -72.46
N TYR A 170 6.36 -47.04 -71.58
CA TYR A 170 6.84 -47.02 -70.21
C TYR A 170 8.37 -46.86 -70.13
N ASP A 171 9.12 -47.47 -71.06
CA ASP A 171 10.58 -47.34 -71.13
C ASP A 171 11.04 -45.91 -71.41
N ASP A 172 10.31 -45.16 -72.23
CA ASP A 172 10.63 -43.75 -72.52
C ASP A 172 10.40 -42.88 -71.29
N ILE A 173 9.28 -43.08 -70.57
CA ILE A 173 9.01 -42.40 -69.31
C ILE A 173 10.06 -42.75 -68.25
N GLN A 174 10.44 -44.02 -68.16
CA GLN A 174 11.49 -44.48 -67.25
C GLN A 174 12.85 -43.84 -67.59
N ASN A 175 13.19 -43.73 -68.87
CA ASN A 175 14.41 -43.08 -69.35
C ASN A 175 14.39 -41.57 -69.10
N CYS A 176 13.26 -40.90 -69.32
CA CYS A 176 13.07 -39.49 -69.00
C CYS A 176 13.32 -39.23 -67.51
N ILE A 177 12.77 -40.07 -66.63
CA ILE A 177 12.90 -39.90 -65.18
C ILE A 177 14.33 -40.21 -64.71
N ARG A 178 14.95 -41.25 -65.26
CA ARG A 178 16.39 -41.52 -65.04
C ARG A 178 17.26 -40.35 -65.52
N GLY A 179 16.92 -39.73 -66.66
CA GLY A 179 17.57 -38.55 -67.19
C GLY A 179 17.42 -37.32 -66.31
N LEU A 180 16.22 -37.10 -65.74
CA LEU A 180 15.94 -36.07 -64.75
C LEU A 180 16.76 -36.29 -63.47
N TYR A 181 16.78 -37.52 -62.95
CA TYR A 181 17.60 -37.90 -61.81
C TYR A 181 19.09 -37.67 -62.08
N TYR A 182 19.59 -38.12 -63.23
CA TYR A 182 20.99 -37.93 -63.61
C TYR A 182 21.34 -36.45 -63.72
N SER A 183 20.48 -35.65 -64.35
CA SER A 183 20.69 -34.21 -64.50
C SER A 183 20.65 -33.48 -63.16
N ALA A 184 19.70 -33.81 -62.29
CA ALA A 184 19.59 -33.28 -60.94
C ALA A 184 20.80 -33.66 -60.08
N SER A 185 21.23 -34.93 -60.13
CA SER A 185 22.36 -35.44 -59.35
C SER A 185 23.73 -34.97 -59.87
N LYS A 186 23.89 -34.73 -61.17
CA LYS A 186 25.16 -34.30 -61.79
C LYS A 186 25.71 -33.00 -61.20
N GLN A 187 24.85 -32.09 -60.75
CA GLN A 187 25.24 -30.86 -60.05
C GLN A 187 25.87 -31.13 -58.67
N PHE A 188 25.59 -32.28 -58.06
CA PHE A 188 26.12 -32.69 -56.75
C PHE A 188 27.38 -33.55 -56.85
N TYR A 189 27.63 -34.21 -57.99
CA TYR A 189 28.73 -35.17 -58.16
C TYR A 189 29.89 -34.67 -59.05
N ARG A 190 29.75 -33.53 -59.75
CA ARG A 190 30.89 -32.95 -60.51
C ARG A 190 31.82 -32.13 -59.60
N ARG A 191 32.83 -32.85 -59.07
CA ARG A 191 34.13 -32.39 -58.55
C ARG A 191 34.12 -31.67 -57.20
N GLU A 192 34.90 -32.17 -56.26
CA GLU A 192 36.20 -31.65 -55.76
C GLU A 192 36.55 -30.15 -55.95
N TYR A 193 35.61 -29.26 -56.20
CA TYR A 193 35.77 -27.90 -55.73
C TYR A 193 35.51 -28.00 -54.23
N GLN A 194 36.58 -27.90 -53.44
CA GLN A 194 36.43 -27.27 -52.14
C GLN A 194 35.65 -26.00 -52.44
N VAL A 195 34.39 -25.94 -52.01
CA VAL A 195 33.75 -24.65 -51.81
C VAL A 195 34.60 -24.02 -50.72
N VAL A 196 35.66 -23.31 -51.12
CA VAL A 196 36.42 -22.44 -50.24
C VAL A 196 35.44 -21.33 -49.93
N ILE A 197 34.67 -21.53 -48.87
CA ILE A 197 33.91 -20.47 -48.25
C ILE A 197 34.97 -19.54 -47.64
N ASP A 198 35.50 -18.65 -48.46
CA ASP A 198 36.37 -17.59 -47.97
C ASP A 198 35.50 -16.65 -47.13
N SER A 199 35.95 -16.39 -45.90
CA SER A 199 35.38 -15.39 -45.00
C SER A 199 35.21 -14.01 -45.66
N GLN A 200 35.95 -13.69 -46.72
CA GLN A 200 35.80 -12.46 -47.50
C GLN A 200 34.56 -12.44 -48.42
N SER A 201 33.99 -13.61 -48.72
CA SER A 201 32.77 -13.75 -49.56
C SER A 201 31.49 -13.42 -48.79
N TRP A 202 31.59 -13.32 -47.46
CA TRP A 202 30.49 -12.93 -46.59
C TRP A 202 30.50 -11.40 -46.51
N SER A 203 29.72 -10.74 -47.35
CA SER A 203 29.37 -9.34 -47.07
C SER A 203 28.68 -9.29 -45.71
N SER A 204 29.03 -8.32 -44.88
CA SER A 204 28.68 -8.20 -43.45
C SER A 204 27.17 -8.02 -43.13
N ASN A 205 26.29 -8.37 -44.06
CA ASN A 205 24.84 -8.20 -43.96
C ASN A 205 24.06 -9.54 -43.91
N GLU A 206 24.74 -10.67 -43.71
CA GLU A 206 24.15 -11.90 -43.14
C GLU A 206 24.41 -11.99 -41.62
#